data_AF-A0A8J6XR00-F1
#
_entry.id   AF-A0A8J6XR00-F1
#
_cell.length_a   1.000
_cell.length_b   1.000
_cell.length_c   1.000
_cell.angle_alpha   90.00
_cell.angle_beta   90.00
_cell.angle_gamma   90.00
#
_symmetry.space_group_name_H-M   'P 1'
#
loop_
_entity.id
_entity.type
_entity.pdbx_description
1 polymer ?
#
loop_
_entity_poly.entity_id
_entity_poly.type
_entity_poly.pdbx_seq_one_letter_code
_entity_poly.pdbx_strand_id
1 'polypeptide(L)'
;MIYNHYSAKLSKLDLSMVMHIPPGGNWKNIPTSIPSQRLAQIRESYAKGKGSRSTYYGRLRPDAPAYTINTYFGRPGNGCHLHYNYDGGQHRVISQREAARLQSFPDSFVFLGSRTAVSTQIGNAVPPLLAYQIAMQLCPPGIFVDLFAGAGGLALGFKWAGWQPVVANDIMPQGLQTYAKNIDSNVVIGDIRDPEVFSKIVSAVKKTRRSNLNLKLFVLGGPPCQGFSTAGNTRSMSDERNSLFKNYQQIIEAIEPDGFVFENVMGLLNMERGYVFEQIKSALGSITQQLSIWKLDAADYGVPQRRKRIILVGSEQANRSIPQPPPVCDKTGSCLVGLSPVVSVSDALNDLPPLEPGQDGESLDYITPPLTNYQCLMRGVISPKQYLEKLRH
;
A
#
# COMPACT_ATOMS: atom_id res chain seq x y z
N MET A 1 6.83 21.53 8.77
CA MET A 1 6.45 21.17 7.40
C MET A 1 5.76 19.83 7.39
N ILE A 2 4.65 19.74 6.69
CA ILE A 2 3.87 18.50 6.49
C ILE A 2 4.00 18.14 5.01
N TYR A 3 5.06 17.42 4.63
CA TYR A 3 5.37 17.16 3.22
C TYR A 3 4.22 16.47 2.49
N ASN A 4 4.03 16.82 1.21
CA ASN A 4 2.98 16.30 0.34
C ASN A 4 1.55 16.52 0.88
N HIS A 5 1.29 17.56 1.67
CA HIS A 5 -0.06 17.87 2.17
C HIS A 5 -0.88 18.67 1.15
N TYR A 6 -1.03 18.12 -0.05
CA TYR A 6 -1.78 18.73 -1.15
C TYR A 6 -3.10 17.98 -1.39
N SER A 7 -4.22 18.72 -1.50
CA SER A 7 -5.50 18.18 -1.96
C SER A 7 -5.77 18.55 -3.41
N ALA A 8 -6.30 17.61 -4.21
CA ALA A 8 -6.56 17.85 -5.62
C ALA A 8 -7.65 18.90 -5.85
N LYS A 9 -7.45 19.76 -6.85
CA LYS A 9 -8.48 20.68 -7.34
C LYS A 9 -9.68 19.91 -7.86
N LEU A 10 -10.87 20.35 -7.48
CA LEU A 10 -12.15 19.82 -7.97
C LEU A 10 -12.75 20.77 -9.00
N SER A 11 -13.43 20.21 -10.00
CA SER A 11 -14.23 21.01 -10.94
C SER A 11 -15.46 21.60 -10.24
N LYS A 12 -16.07 22.65 -10.79
CA LYS A 12 -17.35 23.18 -10.27
C LYS A 12 -18.42 22.09 -10.18
N LEU A 13 -18.45 21.20 -11.17
CA LEU A 13 -19.37 20.07 -11.21
C LEU A 13 -19.06 19.06 -10.09
N ASP A 14 -17.80 18.67 -9.90
CA ASP A 14 -17.41 17.77 -8.80
C ASP A 14 -17.72 18.39 -7.44
N LEU A 15 -17.45 19.69 -7.24
CA LEU A 15 -17.81 20.40 -6.01
C LEU A 15 -19.31 20.34 -5.75
N SER A 16 -20.12 20.64 -6.76
CA SER A 16 -21.59 20.54 -6.64
C SER A 16 -22.05 19.15 -6.24
N MET A 17 -21.34 18.08 -6.61
CA MET A 17 -21.65 16.71 -6.22
C MET A 17 -21.25 16.40 -4.78
N VAL A 18 -19.98 16.66 -4.42
CA VAL A 18 -19.41 16.19 -3.15
C VAL A 18 -20.00 16.90 -1.93
N MET A 19 -20.57 18.10 -2.13
CA MET A 19 -21.31 18.85 -1.10
C MET A 19 -22.58 18.13 -0.62
N HIS A 20 -23.14 17.18 -1.37
CA HIS A 20 -24.34 16.44 -0.94
C HIS A 20 -24.04 15.15 -0.19
N ILE A 21 -22.76 14.79 -0.05
CA ILE A 21 -22.36 13.47 0.41
C ILE A 21 -21.97 13.56 1.88
N PRO A 22 -22.79 13.08 2.83
CA PRO A 22 -22.43 13.07 4.25
C PRO A 22 -21.35 12.01 4.54
N PRO A 23 -20.73 11.99 5.73
CA PRO A 23 -19.78 10.95 6.12
C PRO A 23 -20.38 9.55 5.95
N GLY A 24 -19.66 8.63 5.30
CA GLY A 24 -20.16 7.30 4.93
C GLY A 24 -21.13 7.26 3.74
N GLY A 25 -21.55 8.42 3.22
CA GLY A 25 -22.33 8.54 1.99
C GLY A 25 -21.50 8.26 0.73
N ASN A 26 -22.19 8.22 -0.42
CA ASN A 26 -21.59 7.99 -1.74
C ASN A 26 -22.42 8.65 -2.86
N TRP A 27 -22.21 8.24 -4.11
CA TRP A 27 -22.94 8.75 -5.28
C TRP A 27 -24.47 8.72 -5.17
N LYS A 28 -25.04 7.85 -4.32
CA LYS A 28 -26.49 7.76 -4.07
C LYS A 28 -27.04 9.01 -3.39
N ASN A 29 -26.21 9.75 -2.67
CA ASN A 29 -26.59 10.99 -2.00
C ASN A 29 -26.63 12.19 -2.97
N ILE A 30 -26.06 12.06 -4.17
CA ILE A 30 -26.02 13.13 -5.16
C ILE A 30 -27.41 13.25 -5.83
N PRO A 31 -28.04 14.44 -5.84
CA PRO A 31 -29.33 14.66 -6.49
C PRO A 31 -29.34 14.28 -7.98
N THR A 32 -30.51 13.91 -8.49
CA THR A 32 -30.70 13.60 -9.92
C THR A 32 -30.65 14.85 -10.81
N SER A 33 -30.90 16.03 -10.24
CA SER A 33 -30.84 17.32 -10.92
C SER A 33 -29.42 17.74 -11.34
N ILE A 34 -28.37 17.16 -10.75
CA ILE A 34 -26.99 17.47 -11.13
C ILE A 34 -26.63 16.73 -12.43
N PRO A 35 -26.33 17.46 -13.53
CA PRO A 35 -26.13 16.86 -14.84
C PRO A 35 -24.75 16.19 -14.93
N SER A 36 -24.71 14.86 -14.88
CA SER A 36 -23.48 14.09 -15.04
C SER A 36 -23.72 12.78 -15.77
N GLN A 37 -23.11 12.65 -16.95
CA GLN A 37 -23.15 11.43 -17.74
C GLN A 37 -22.55 10.24 -16.98
N ARG A 38 -21.47 10.46 -16.22
CA ARG A 38 -20.85 9.42 -15.39
C ARG A 38 -21.81 8.92 -14.31
N LEU A 39 -22.52 9.82 -13.62
CA LEU A 39 -23.51 9.43 -12.62
C LEU A 39 -24.70 8.71 -13.25
N ALA A 40 -25.15 9.14 -14.43
CA ALA A 40 -26.20 8.45 -15.19
C ALA A 40 -25.79 7.00 -15.49
N GLN A 41 -24.57 6.79 -15.99
CA GLN A 41 -24.02 5.44 -16.23
C GLN A 41 -23.89 4.60 -14.95
N ILE A 42 -23.50 5.22 -13.82
CA ILE A 42 -23.43 4.54 -12.52
C ILE A 42 -24.83 4.08 -12.08
N ARG A 43 -25.82 4.96 -12.14
CA ARG A 43 -27.22 4.68 -11.78
C ARG A 43 -27.81 3.57 -12.66
N GLU A 44 -27.61 3.65 -13.98
CA GLU A 44 -28.08 2.64 -14.92
C GLU A 44 -27.42 1.26 -14.67
N SER A 45 -26.10 1.23 -14.49
CA SER A 45 -25.37 0.00 -14.18
C SER A 45 -25.84 -0.64 -12.87
N TYR A 46 -26.16 0.17 -11.86
CA TYR A 46 -26.68 -0.28 -10.57
C TYR A 46 -28.09 -0.86 -10.71
N ALA A 47 -28.98 -0.18 -11.43
CA ALA A 47 -30.35 -0.65 -11.67
C ALA A 47 -30.39 -2.00 -12.42
N LYS A 48 -29.41 -2.25 -13.30
CA LYS A 48 -29.26 -3.52 -14.02
C LYS A 48 -28.58 -4.64 -13.20
N GLY A 49 -28.24 -4.40 -11.93
CA GLY A 49 -27.54 -5.37 -11.08
C GLY A 49 -26.11 -5.69 -11.52
N LYS A 50 -25.52 -4.91 -12.45
CA LYS A 50 -24.22 -5.21 -13.09
C LYS A 50 -22.99 -4.81 -12.25
N GLY A 51 -23.16 -4.50 -10.97
CA GLY A 51 -22.04 -4.28 -10.06
C GLY A 51 -22.34 -3.41 -8.84
N SER A 52 -21.58 -3.62 -7.78
CA SER A 52 -21.59 -2.78 -6.58
C SER A 52 -20.56 -1.66 -6.74
N ARG A 53 -21.00 -0.48 -7.19
CA ARG A 53 -20.20 0.76 -7.19
C ARG A 53 -20.39 1.54 -5.88
N SER A 54 -20.58 0.83 -4.76
CA SER A 54 -20.96 1.42 -3.47
C SER A 54 -19.92 2.39 -2.90
N THR A 55 -18.68 2.33 -3.36
CA THR A 55 -17.59 3.21 -2.91
C THR A 55 -17.43 4.46 -3.76
N TYR A 56 -18.03 4.57 -4.94
CA TYR A 56 -17.79 5.71 -5.84
C TYR A 56 -18.36 7.01 -5.26
N TYR A 57 -17.60 8.11 -5.39
CA TYR A 57 -17.92 9.38 -4.73
C TYR A 57 -18.09 9.21 -3.21
N GLY A 58 -17.42 8.23 -2.61
CA GLY A 58 -17.59 7.93 -1.20
C GLY A 58 -16.92 8.96 -0.31
N ARG A 59 -17.58 9.32 0.79
CA ARG A 59 -16.97 10.06 1.89
C ARG A 59 -16.54 9.13 3.00
N LEU A 60 -15.31 9.32 3.45
CA LEU A 60 -14.76 8.54 4.54
C LEU A 60 -15.63 8.68 5.78
N ARG A 61 -15.76 7.57 6.52
CA ARG A 61 -16.33 7.55 7.84
C ARG A 61 -15.24 7.93 8.84
N PRO A 62 -15.49 8.84 9.80
CA PRO A 62 -14.49 9.17 10.82
C PRO A 62 -14.16 7.96 11.69
N ASP A 63 -15.20 7.21 12.08
CA ASP A 63 -15.21 6.12 13.07
C ASP A 63 -14.79 4.75 12.53
N ALA A 64 -14.33 4.67 11.27
CA ALA A 64 -13.96 3.42 10.64
C ALA A 64 -12.65 3.55 9.86
N PRO A 65 -11.94 2.45 9.61
CA PRO A 65 -10.79 2.46 8.70
C PRO A 65 -11.20 2.87 7.29
N ALA A 66 -10.29 3.55 6.59
CA ALA A 66 -10.52 3.95 5.20
C ALA A 66 -10.73 2.73 4.29
N TYR A 67 -11.43 2.94 3.18
CA TYR A 67 -11.38 1.98 2.07
C TYR A 67 -9.99 1.99 1.42
N THR A 68 -9.71 1.00 0.58
CA THR A 68 -8.45 0.93 -0.16
C THR A 68 -8.18 2.21 -0.94
N ILE A 69 -7.05 2.85 -0.62
CA ILE A 69 -6.53 4.00 -1.38
C ILE A 69 -5.92 3.49 -2.68
N ASN A 70 -6.40 4.01 -3.80
CA ASN A 70 -5.98 3.62 -5.16
C ASN A 70 -5.24 4.76 -5.86
N THR A 71 -4.61 4.51 -7.00
CA THR A 71 -3.77 5.50 -7.72
C THR A 71 -4.52 6.75 -8.21
N TYR A 72 -5.86 6.75 -8.17
CA TYR A 72 -6.72 7.84 -8.60
C TYR A 72 -7.46 8.49 -7.42
N PHE A 73 -6.97 8.38 -6.18
CA PHE A 73 -7.63 8.95 -5.00
C PHE A 73 -7.86 10.47 -5.06
N GLY A 74 -7.10 11.17 -5.92
CA GLY A 74 -7.33 12.59 -6.22
C GLY A 74 -8.61 12.87 -7.05
N ARG A 75 -9.38 11.84 -7.43
CA ARG A 75 -10.63 11.97 -8.19
C ARG A 75 -11.80 11.39 -7.38
N PRO A 76 -12.84 12.18 -7.07
CA PRO A 76 -13.94 11.73 -6.20
C PRO A 76 -14.70 10.54 -6.80
N GLY A 77 -14.84 10.49 -8.13
CA GLY A 77 -15.55 9.41 -8.82
C GLY A 77 -14.84 8.05 -8.86
N ASN A 78 -13.67 7.91 -8.24
CA ASN A 78 -12.81 6.71 -8.31
C ASN A 78 -12.70 5.95 -6.98
N GLY A 79 -13.53 6.25 -5.99
CA GLY A 79 -13.59 5.50 -4.74
C GLY A 79 -14.09 6.36 -3.58
N CYS A 80 -13.82 5.88 -2.36
CA CYS A 80 -14.23 6.53 -1.13
C CYS A 80 -13.05 7.36 -0.59
N HIS A 81 -12.88 8.55 -1.17
CA HIS A 81 -11.69 9.38 -0.99
C HIS A 81 -12.02 10.81 -0.54
N LEU A 82 -13.29 11.14 -0.26
CA LEU A 82 -13.63 12.45 0.29
C LEU A 82 -13.28 12.51 1.78
N HIS A 83 -12.75 13.66 2.20
CA HIS A 83 -12.39 13.89 3.59
C HIS A 83 -13.61 13.73 4.51
N TYR A 84 -13.45 13.12 5.70
CA TYR A 84 -14.59 12.80 6.57
C TYR A 84 -15.23 14.05 7.22
N ASN A 85 -14.46 15.11 7.44
CA ASN A 85 -14.91 16.33 8.14
C ASN A 85 -15.82 17.20 7.25
N TYR A 86 -17.06 16.72 7.04
CA TYR A 86 -18.09 17.38 6.25
C TYR A 86 -18.57 18.68 6.92
N ASP A 87 -18.87 18.63 8.23
CA ASP A 87 -19.40 19.78 8.97
C ASP A 87 -18.37 20.90 9.18
N GLY A 88 -17.07 20.54 9.21
CA GLY A 88 -15.97 21.49 9.15
C GLY A 88 -15.66 22.03 7.75
N GLY A 89 -16.56 21.84 6.78
CA GLY A 89 -16.46 22.42 5.44
C GLY A 89 -15.50 21.74 4.47
N GLN A 90 -14.91 20.58 4.81
CA GLN A 90 -13.94 19.91 3.95
C GLN A 90 -14.61 19.10 2.83
N HIS A 91 -15.16 19.81 1.84
CA HIS A 91 -15.74 19.26 0.61
C HIS A 91 -14.68 18.99 -0.45
N ARG A 92 -13.65 18.22 -0.07
CA ARG A 92 -12.50 17.88 -0.90
C ARG A 92 -12.19 16.38 -0.86
N VAL A 93 -11.34 15.95 -1.78
CA VAL A 93 -10.65 14.65 -1.64
C VAL A 93 -9.56 14.76 -0.57
N ILE A 94 -9.18 13.62 -0.01
CA ILE A 94 -8.05 13.53 0.92
C ILE A 94 -6.76 14.02 0.26
N SER A 95 -5.88 14.61 1.05
CA SER A 95 -4.56 15.04 0.59
C SER A 95 -3.63 13.85 0.37
N GLN A 96 -2.52 14.06 -0.34
CA GLN A 96 -1.53 12.99 -0.53
C GLN A 96 -0.91 12.56 0.80
N ARG A 97 -0.64 13.50 1.73
CA ARG A 97 -0.22 13.19 3.10
C ARG A 97 -1.26 12.36 3.84
N GLU A 98 -2.54 12.74 3.82
CA GLU A 98 -3.60 11.95 4.47
C GLU A 98 -3.67 10.53 3.88
N ALA A 99 -3.59 10.40 2.56
CA ALA A 99 -3.59 9.11 1.87
C ALA A 99 -2.37 8.24 2.26
N ALA A 100 -1.18 8.84 2.37
CA ALA A 100 0.04 8.18 2.82
C ALA A 100 -0.05 7.78 4.30
N ARG A 101 -0.58 8.68 5.13
CA ARG A 101 -0.78 8.42 6.55
C ARG A 101 -1.81 7.32 6.78
N LEU A 102 -2.89 7.26 6.01
CA LEU A 102 -3.84 6.14 6.05
C LEU A 102 -3.21 4.79 5.61
N GLN A 103 -2.04 4.82 4.99
CA GLN A 103 -1.23 3.65 4.66
C GLN A 103 -0.05 3.46 5.62
N SER A 104 0.02 4.14 6.75
CA SER A 104 1.13 4.07 7.72
C SER A 104 2.50 4.56 7.21
N PHE A 105 2.54 5.48 6.24
CA PHE A 105 3.77 6.22 5.96
C PHE A 105 3.94 7.35 6.99
N PRO A 106 5.12 7.48 7.64
CA PRO A 106 5.36 8.55 8.59
C PRO A 106 5.40 9.91 7.90
N ASP A 107 5.14 10.98 8.65
CA ASP A 107 5.05 12.35 8.11
C ASP A 107 6.38 12.88 7.58
N SER A 108 7.49 12.32 8.07
CA SER A 108 8.84 12.58 7.58
C SER A 108 9.13 11.94 6.22
N PHE A 109 8.31 11.00 5.75
CA PHE A 109 8.50 10.33 4.46
C PHE A 109 8.12 11.25 3.31
N VAL A 110 9.07 11.57 2.42
CA VAL A 110 8.88 12.56 1.34
C VAL A 110 8.68 11.85 0.00
N PHE A 111 7.53 12.04 -0.63
CA PHE A 111 7.26 11.55 -1.98
C PHE A 111 7.72 12.58 -3.02
N LEU A 112 8.45 12.12 -4.03
CA LEU A 112 8.99 12.94 -5.11
C LEU A 112 8.24 12.70 -6.43
N GLY A 113 8.30 13.70 -7.31
CA GLY A 113 7.70 13.68 -8.64
C GLY A 113 6.42 14.51 -8.75
N SER A 114 5.71 14.36 -9.88
CA SER A 114 4.46 15.08 -10.11
C SER A 114 3.36 14.61 -9.16
N ARG A 115 2.33 15.43 -8.96
CA ARG A 115 1.15 15.08 -8.14
C ARG A 115 0.54 13.72 -8.55
N THR A 116 0.44 13.46 -9.85
CA THR A 116 -0.03 12.17 -10.36
C THR A 116 0.92 11.03 -10.01
N ALA A 117 2.25 11.23 -10.16
CA ALA A 117 3.24 10.22 -9.81
C ALA A 117 3.20 9.88 -8.32
N VAL A 118 3.07 10.89 -7.44
CA VAL A 118 2.91 10.69 -5.99
C VAL A 118 1.65 9.91 -5.66
N SER A 119 0.50 10.24 -6.28
CA SER A 119 -0.73 9.47 -6.09
C SER A 119 -0.61 8.01 -6.55
N THR A 120 0.11 7.76 -7.66
CA THR A 120 0.41 6.40 -8.13
C THR A 120 1.28 5.64 -7.14
N GLN A 121 2.34 6.26 -6.65
CA GLN A 121 3.26 5.69 -5.65
C GLN A 121 2.50 5.26 -4.38
N ILE A 122 1.71 6.17 -3.80
CA ILE A 122 0.89 5.88 -2.61
C ILE A 122 -0.14 4.79 -2.92
N GLY A 123 -0.87 4.89 -4.04
CA GLY A 123 -1.92 3.92 -4.39
C GLY A 123 -1.41 2.49 -4.57
N ASN A 124 -0.19 2.32 -5.07
CA ASN A 124 0.43 1.01 -5.32
C ASN A 124 1.16 0.43 -4.11
N ALA A 125 1.51 1.24 -3.11
CA ALA A 125 2.35 0.83 -2.00
C ALA A 125 1.76 -0.28 -1.11
N VAL A 126 2.65 -0.98 -0.42
CA VAL A 126 2.31 -1.81 0.75
C VAL A 126 2.40 -0.93 1.99
N PRO A 127 1.43 -0.96 2.92
CA PRO A 127 1.51 -0.21 4.17
C PRO A 127 2.77 -0.58 4.99
N PRO A 128 3.65 0.37 5.35
CA PRO A 128 4.88 0.08 6.08
C PRO A 128 4.68 -0.68 7.39
N LEU A 129 3.60 -0.38 8.14
CA LEU A 129 3.32 -1.08 9.40
C LEU A 129 2.88 -2.55 9.19
N LEU A 130 2.21 -2.86 8.08
CA LEU A 130 1.92 -4.25 7.71
C LEU A 130 3.22 -4.97 7.32
N ALA A 131 4.06 -4.33 6.50
CA ALA A 131 5.36 -4.84 6.11
C ALA A 131 6.29 -5.08 7.31
N TYR A 132 6.27 -4.18 8.31
CA TYR A 132 6.99 -4.35 9.56
C TYR A 132 6.56 -5.63 10.29
N GLN A 133 5.25 -5.88 10.43
CA GLN A 133 4.75 -7.08 11.09
C GLN A 133 5.03 -8.37 10.30
N ILE A 134 5.07 -8.31 8.97
CA ILE A 134 5.57 -9.41 8.12
C ILE A 134 7.03 -9.68 8.44
N ALA A 135 7.89 -8.65 8.42
CA ALA A 135 9.32 -8.78 8.68
C ALA A 135 9.62 -9.33 10.09
N MET A 136 8.81 -8.99 11.09
CA MET A 136 8.92 -9.51 12.46
C MET A 136 8.62 -11.01 12.60
N GLN A 137 7.95 -11.64 11.63
CA GLN A 137 7.75 -13.10 11.62
C GLN A 137 8.91 -13.86 11.00
N LEU A 138 9.82 -13.16 10.32
CA LEU A 138 10.95 -13.76 9.67
C LEU A 138 12.09 -14.00 10.67
N CYS A 139 13.16 -14.64 10.19
CA CYS A 139 14.39 -14.86 10.96
C CYS A 139 14.97 -13.52 11.47
N PRO A 140 15.94 -13.57 12.42
CA PRO A 140 16.60 -12.36 12.90
C PRO A 140 17.02 -11.43 11.74
N PRO A 141 16.90 -10.10 11.91
CA PRO A 141 17.08 -9.17 10.80
C PRO A 141 18.44 -9.34 10.12
N GLY A 142 18.41 -9.37 8.79
CA GLY A 142 19.59 -9.44 7.95
C GLY A 142 19.59 -8.34 6.89
N ILE A 143 19.90 -8.74 5.66
CA ILE A 143 19.93 -7.88 4.49
C ILE A 143 18.79 -8.24 3.53
N PHE A 144 18.34 -7.28 2.71
CA PHE A 144 17.29 -7.56 1.72
C PHE A 144 17.48 -6.84 0.39
N VAL A 145 16.89 -7.42 -0.66
CA VAL A 145 16.74 -6.83 -1.99
C VAL A 145 15.28 -6.48 -2.19
N ASP A 146 14.97 -5.30 -2.72
CA ASP A 146 13.57 -4.90 -3.00
C ASP A 146 13.36 -4.76 -4.52
N LEU A 147 12.64 -5.70 -5.12
CA LEU A 147 12.32 -5.72 -6.53
C LEU A 147 10.91 -5.18 -6.76
N PHE A 148 10.71 -4.40 -7.83
CA PHE A 148 9.46 -3.66 -8.04
C PHE A 148 9.14 -2.75 -6.85
N ALA A 149 10.17 -2.09 -6.33
CA ALA A 149 10.17 -1.43 -5.02
C ALA A 149 9.16 -0.28 -4.93
N GLY A 150 8.82 0.36 -6.05
CA GLY A 150 8.01 1.57 -6.09
C GLY A 150 8.59 2.65 -5.19
N ALA A 151 7.76 3.24 -4.33
CA ALA A 151 8.21 4.19 -3.32
C ALA A 151 8.85 3.53 -2.09
N GLY A 152 8.82 2.20 -1.97
CA GLY A 152 9.47 1.46 -0.87
C GLY A 152 8.61 1.24 0.38
N GLY A 153 7.29 1.16 0.24
CA GLY A 153 6.42 0.87 1.39
C GLY A 153 6.74 -0.46 2.09
N LEU A 154 7.05 -1.51 1.30
CA LEU A 154 7.49 -2.82 1.81
C LEU A 154 8.86 -2.71 2.49
N ALA A 155 9.85 -2.12 1.82
CA ALA A 155 11.19 -1.90 2.38
C ALA A 155 11.20 -1.06 3.66
N LEU A 156 10.36 -0.03 3.79
CA LEU A 156 10.31 0.80 4.99
C LEU A 156 9.91 -0.02 6.22
N GLY A 157 8.95 -0.94 6.07
CA GLY A 157 8.58 -1.85 7.15
C GLY A 157 9.70 -2.80 7.54
N PHE A 158 10.44 -3.33 6.56
CA PHE A 158 11.63 -4.15 6.81
C PHE A 158 12.74 -3.37 7.53
N LYS A 159 12.98 -2.13 7.11
CA LYS A 159 13.93 -1.21 7.76
C LYS A 159 13.53 -0.93 9.21
N TRP A 160 12.24 -0.72 9.50
CA TRP A 160 11.73 -0.61 10.88
C TRP A 160 11.96 -1.87 11.72
N ALA A 161 11.98 -3.05 11.09
CA ALA A 161 12.30 -4.32 11.74
C ALA A 161 13.81 -4.58 11.89
N GLY A 162 14.67 -3.64 11.45
CA GLY A 162 16.12 -3.73 11.57
C GLY A 162 16.84 -4.34 10.36
N TRP A 163 16.11 -4.71 9.31
CA TRP A 163 16.70 -5.24 8.08
C TRP A 163 17.41 -4.13 7.29
N GLN A 164 18.52 -4.48 6.63
CA GLN A 164 19.34 -3.54 5.88
C GLN A 164 19.14 -3.72 4.36
N PRO A 165 18.79 -2.66 3.62
CA PRO A 165 18.65 -2.74 2.17
C PRO A 165 20.00 -2.96 1.49
N VAL A 166 20.02 -3.82 0.48
CA VAL A 166 21.19 -4.08 -0.38
C VAL A 166 21.07 -3.29 -1.65
N VAL A 167 19.98 -3.47 -2.38
CA VAL A 167 19.68 -2.81 -3.64
C VAL A 167 18.18 -2.85 -3.87
N ALA A 168 17.63 -1.77 -4.43
CA ALA A 168 16.26 -1.73 -4.90
C ALA A 168 16.18 -1.58 -6.42
N ASN A 169 15.22 -2.22 -7.05
CA ASN A 169 14.95 -2.12 -8.49
C ASN A 169 13.49 -1.77 -8.76
N ASP A 170 13.29 -0.88 -9.73
CA ASP A 170 11.99 -0.57 -10.33
C ASP A 170 12.22 0.02 -11.73
N ILE A 171 11.24 -0.13 -12.60
CA ILE A 171 11.22 0.50 -13.92
C ILE A 171 10.85 1.99 -13.84
N MET A 172 10.16 2.41 -12.78
CA MET A 172 9.70 3.79 -12.58
C MET A 172 10.75 4.64 -11.86
N PRO A 173 11.39 5.61 -12.55
CA PRO A 173 12.45 6.42 -11.93
C PRO A 173 11.96 7.25 -10.73
N GLN A 174 10.73 7.78 -10.79
CA GLN A 174 10.18 8.62 -9.72
C GLN A 174 9.95 7.83 -8.43
N GLY A 175 9.56 6.56 -8.55
CA GLY A 175 9.44 5.66 -7.39
C GLY A 175 10.79 5.47 -6.71
N LEU A 176 11.84 5.17 -7.48
CA LEU A 176 13.19 4.99 -6.94
C LEU A 176 13.84 6.28 -6.44
N GLN A 177 13.48 7.45 -6.98
CA GLN A 177 13.88 8.73 -6.39
C GLN A 177 13.30 8.90 -4.98
N THR A 178 12.00 8.60 -4.81
CA THR A 178 11.35 8.57 -3.49
C THR A 178 11.99 7.50 -2.59
N TYR A 179 12.23 6.30 -3.10
CA TYR A 179 12.91 5.23 -2.36
C TYR A 179 14.27 5.71 -1.84
N ALA A 180 15.10 6.26 -2.73
CA ALA A 180 16.44 6.74 -2.42
C ALA A 180 16.44 7.88 -1.39
N LYS A 181 15.43 8.76 -1.44
CA LYS A 181 15.28 9.85 -0.48
C LYS A 181 15.00 9.37 0.94
N ASN A 182 14.29 8.26 1.10
CA ASN A 182 13.74 7.85 2.40
C ASN A 182 14.34 6.56 2.97
N ILE A 183 14.83 5.67 2.12
CA ILE A 183 15.18 4.30 2.49
C ILE A 183 16.66 4.06 2.27
N ASP A 184 17.12 3.99 1.03
CA ASP A 184 18.52 3.75 0.68
C ASP A 184 18.82 4.18 -0.75
N SER A 185 19.99 4.80 -0.96
CA SER A 185 20.37 5.36 -2.26
C SER A 185 20.85 4.34 -3.29
N ASN A 186 21.10 3.08 -2.90
CA ASN A 186 21.54 2.04 -3.84
C ASN A 186 20.35 1.49 -4.63
N VAL A 187 20.07 2.14 -5.75
CA VAL A 187 18.94 1.83 -6.63
C VAL A 187 19.41 1.50 -8.04
N VAL A 188 18.73 0.56 -8.69
CA VAL A 188 18.91 0.20 -10.10
C VAL A 188 17.61 0.50 -10.82
N ILE A 189 17.58 1.61 -11.56
CA ILE A 189 16.45 1.99 -12.41
C ILE A 189 16.53 1.18 -13.70
N GLY A 190 15.45 0.49 -14.05
CA GLY A 190 15.34 -0.22 -15.32
C GLY A 190 14.40 -1.42 -15.26
N ASP A 191 14.07 -1.93 -16.44
CA ASP A 191 13.26 -3.14 -16.58
C ASP A 191 14.09 -4.36 -16.13
N ILE A 192 13.57 -5.13 -15.19
CA ILE A 192 14.22 -6.35 -14.67
C ILE A 192 14.47 -7.42 -15.74
N ARG A 193 13.81 -7.31 -16.90
CA ARG A 193 14.02 -8.18 -18.08
C ARG A 193 15.30 -7.86 -18.84
N ASP A 194 15.85 -6.66 -18.65
CA ASP A 194 17.10 -6.24 -19.28
C ASP A 194 18.29 -6.98 -18.65
N PRO A 195 19.12 -7.70 -19.43
CA PRO A 195 20.31 -8.39 -18.93
C PRO A 195 21.29 -7.48 -18.18
N GLU A 196 21.41 -6.21 -18.56
CA GLU A 196 22.28 -5.25 -17.88
C GLU A 196 21.73 -4.91 -16.49
N VAL A 197 20.43 -4.68 -16.37
CA VAL A 197 19.73 -4.43 -15.11
C VAL A 197 19.84 -5.66 -14.19
N PHE A 198 19.55 -6.85 -14.74
CA PHE A 198 19.71 -8.13 -14.03
C PHE A 198 21.13 -8.29 -13.47
N SER A 199 22.15 -8.07 -14.31
CA SER A 199 23.56 -8.20 -13.91
C SER A 199 23.95 -7.20 -12.82
N LYS A 200 23.48 -5.95 -12.90
CA LYS A 200 23.70 -4.92 -11.86
C LYS A 200 23.12 -5.34 -10.51
N ILE A 201 21.88 -5.84 -10.49
CA ILE A 201 21.22 -6.31 -9.26
C ILE A 201 22.01 -7.47 -8.66
N VAL A 202 22.26 -8.53 -9.44
CA VAL A 202 22.95 -9.73 -8.96
C VAL A 202 24.37 -9.41 -8.47
N SER A 203 25.09 -8.54 -9.18
CA SER A 203 26.46 -8.14 -8.79
C SER A 203 26.48 -7.36 -7.49
N ALA A 204 25.54 -6.42 -7.28
CA ALA A 204 25.41 -5.67 -6.03
C ALA A 204 25.14 -6.61 -4.84
N VAL A 205 24.28 -7.61 -5.03
CA VAL A 205 23.97 -8.61 -4.00
C VAL A 205 25.17 -9.50 -3.69
N LYS A 206 25.82 -10.08 -4.70
CA LYS A 206 26.98 -10.96 -4.51
C LYS A 206 28.14 -10.21 -3.85
N LYS A 207 28.37 -8.95 -4.20
CA LYS A 207 29.38 -8.09 -3.55
C LYS A 207 29.07 -7.90 -2.06
N THR A 208 27.82 -7.57 -1.73
CA THR A 208 27.40 -7.33 -0.34
C THR A 208 27.45 -8.62 0.49
N ARG A 209 27.01 -9.75 -0.08
CA ARG A 209 26.99 -11.06 0.59
C ARG A 209 28.39 -11.56 0.96
N ARG A 210 29.41 -11.33 0.10
CA ARG A 210 30.81 -11.67 0.40
C ARG A 210 31.32 -11.02 1.69
N SER A 211 30.82 -9.84 2.04
CA SER A 211 31.21 -9.11 3.24
C SER A 211 30.30 -9.40 4.44
N ASN A 212 29.22 -10.18 4.26
CA ASN A 212 28.14 -10.38 5.23
C ASN A 212 27.67 -11.84 5.25
N LEU A 213 28.60 -12.81 5.24
CA LEU A 213 28.29 -14.23 5.11
C LEU A 213 27.33 -14.79 6.18
N ASN A 214 27.27 -14.14 7.34
CA ASN A 214 26.44 -14.55 8.47
C ASN A 214 25.04 -13.91 8.48
N LEU A 215 24.78 -12.91 7.63
CA LEU A 215 23.49 -12.23 7.59
C LEU A 215 22.52 -12.98 6.67
N LYS A 216 21.27 -13.08 7.12
CA LYS A 216 20.19 -13.62 6.30
C LYS A 216 19.89 -12.69 5.13
N LEU A 217 19.73 -13.23 3.93
CA LEU A 217 19.36 -12.49 2.73
C LEU A 217 17.93 -12.80 2.33
N PHE A 218 17.08 -11.79 2.21
CA PHE A 218 15.72 -11.93 1.68
C PHE A 218 15.51 -11.14 0.40
N VAL A 219 14.71 -11.69 -0.53
CA VAL A 219 14.19 -10.94 -1.68
C VAL A 219 12.76 -10.51 -1.40
N LEU A 220 12.49 -9.23 -1.52
CA LEU A 220 11.17 -8.65 -1.42
C LEU A 220 10.71 -8.27 -2.82
N GLY A 221 9.40 -8.32 -3.08
CA GLY A 221 8.85 -7.62 -4.23
C GLY A 221 7.38 -7.89 -4.49
N GLY A 222 6.77 -6.98 -5.26
CA GLY A 222 5.40 -7.10 -5.72
C GLY A 222 5.30 -7.02 -7.25
N PRO A 223 5.67 -8.09 -7.98
CA PRO A 223 5.58 -8.07 -9.44
C PRO A 223 4.16 -7.75 -9.91
N PRO A 224 3.96 -6.79 -10.83
CA PRO A 224 2.64 -6.33 -11.19
C PRO A 224 1.88 -7.41 -11.99
N CYS A 225 0.74 -7.85 -11.49
CA CYS A 225 -0.18 -8.72 -12.22
C CYS A 225 -1.20 -7.88 -13.01
N GLN A 226 -0.72 -7.40 -14.16
CA GLN A 226 -1.39 -6.61 -15.20
C GLN A 226 -2.78 -7.02 -15.67
N GLY A 227 -2.91 -8.32 -15.93
CA GLY A 227 -3.81 -8.85 -16.95
C GLY A 227 -5.28 -8.51 -16.76
N PHE A 228 -5.72 -8.26 -15.52
CA PHE A 228 -7.11 -8.00 -15.19
C PHE A 228 -7.24 -7.09 -13.97
N SER A 229 -7.13 -5.77 -14.15
CA SER A 229 -7.69 -4.82 -13.18
C SER A 229 -9.12 -4.44 -13.60
N THR A 230 -10.01 -4.28 -12.62
CA THR A 230 -11.43 -3.92 -12.80
C THR A 230 -11.66 -2.56 -13.48
N ALA A 231 -10.60 -1.82 -13.81
CA ALA A 231 -10.61 -0.47 -14.34
C ALA A 231 -10.01 -0.31 -15.76
N GLY A 232 -9.51 -1.38 -16.39
CA GLY A 232 -8.92 -1.36 -17.73
C GLY A 232 -9.74 -2.15 -18.76
N ASN A 233 -9.89 -1.60 -19.98
CA ASN A 233 -10.71 -2.18 -21.06
C ASN A 233 -9.98 -3.22 -21.94
N THR A 234 -8.78 -3.65 -21.59
CA THR A 234 -8.00 -4.62 -22.38
C THR A 234 -7.86 -5.94 -21.63
N ARG A 235 -8.78 -6.87 -21.91
CA ARG A 235 -8.75 -8.26 -21.47
C ARG A 235 -7.86 -9.06 -22.42
N SER A 236 -6.54 -9.07 -22.21
CA SER A 236 -5.64 -9.86 -23.06
C SER A 236 -4.74 -10.77 -22.24
N MET A 237 -4.76 -12.06 -22.60
CA MET A 237 -3.83 -13.09 -22.12
C MET A 237 -2.36 -12.78 -22.45
N SER A 238 -2.12 -11.86 -23.38
CA SER A 238 -0.78 -11.50 -23.88
C SER A 238 -0.08 -10.40 -23.08
N ASP A 239 -0.65 -9.90 -21.97
CA ASP A 239 0.04 -8.88 -21.17
C ASP A 239 1.31 -9.50 -20.56
N GLU A 240 2.46 -9.11 -21.11
CA GLU A 240 3.79 -9.55 -20.70
C GLU A 240 4.05 -9.34 -19.20
N ARG A 241 3.33 -8.42 -18.56
CA ARG A 241 3.47 -8.20 -17.10
C ARG A 241 3.04 -9.41 -16.29
N ASN A 242 2.15 -10.26 -16.81
CA ASN A 242 1.76 -11.50 -16.16
C ASN A 242 2.89 -12.53 -16.08
N SER A 243 4.01 -12.34 -16.79
CA SER A 243 5.20 -13.21 -16.70
C SER A 243 6.32 -12.64 -15.84
N LEU A 244 6.20 -11.41 -15.30
CA LEU A 244 7.27 -10.78 -14.50
C LEU A 244 7.61 -11.54 -13.21
N PHE A 245 6.71 -12.40 -12.72
CA PHE A 245 7.04 -13.32 -11.63
C PHE A 245 8.16 -14.31 -12.00
N LYS A 246 8.35 -14.62 -13.29
CA LYS A 246 9.45 -15.45 -13.78
C LYS A 246 10.78 -14.72 -13.67
N ASN A 247 10.82 -13.42 -13.96
CA ASN A 247 12.02 -12.60 -13.76
C ASN A 247 12.35 -12.44 -12.27
N TYR A 248 11.33 -12.32 -11.43
CA TYR A 248 11.49 -12.37 -9.98
C TYR A 248 12.11 -13.71 -9.53
N GLN A 249 11.61 -14.84 -10.04
CA GLN A 249 12.19 -16.17 -9.82
C GLN A 249 13.64 -16.25 -10.29
N GLN A 250 13.96 -15.78 -11.50
CA GLN A 250 15.32 -15.80 -12.04
C GLN A 250 16.33 -15.04 -11.16
N ILE A 251 15.92 -13.91 -10.57
CA ILE A 251 16.78 -13.21 -9.60
C ILE A 251 16.99 -14.06 -8.35
N ILE A 252 15.93 -14.68 -7.81
CA ILE A 252 16.05 -15.57 -6.64
C ILE A 252 17.03 -16.71 -6.92
N GLU A 253 16.88 -17.41 -8.05
CA GLU A 253 17.77 -18.50 -8.45
C GLU A 253 19.23 -18.03 -8.61
N ALA A 254 19.46 -16.81 -9.12
CA ALA A 254 20.80 -16.28 -9.35
C ALA A 254 21.51 -15.78 -8.08
N ILE A 255 20.76 -15.35 -7.07
CA ILE A 255 21.31 -14.81 -5.82
C ILE A 255 21.25 -15.80 -4.65
N GLU A 256 20.41 -16.83 -4.74
CA GLU A 256 20.24 -17.92 -3.76
C GLU A 256 19.97 -17.42 -2.32
N PRO A 257 18.90 -16.64 -2.08
CA PRO A 257 18.60 -16.02 -0.78
C PRO A 257 18.16 -17.06 0.26
N ASP A 258 18.15 -16.68 1.54
CA ASP A 258 17.59 -17.51 2.62
C ASP A 258 16.06 -17.60 2.60
N GLY A 259 15.42 -16.68 1.87
CA GLY A 259 13.98 -16.65 1.68
C GLY A 259 13.52 -15.47 0.83
N PHE A 260 12.21 -15.38 0.63
CA PHE A 260 11.60 -14.28 -0.11
C PHE A 260 10.22 -13.91 0.43
N VAL A 261 9.79 -12.68 0.13
CA VAL A 261 8.43 -12.19 0.35
C VAL A 261 7.90 -11.64 -0.98
N PHE A 262 6.94 -12.34 -1.54
CA PHE A 262 6.21 -11.92 -2.74
C PHE A 262 4.85 -11.36 -2.33
N GLU A 263 4.57 -10.11 -2.70
CA GLU A 263 3.32 -9.41 -2.42
C GLU A 263 2.44 -9.28 -3.67
N ASN A 264 1.12 -9.38 -3.48
CA ASN A 264 0.17 -9.03 -4.54
C ASN A 264 -1.23 -8.67 -4.03
N VAL A 265 -2.06 -8.16 -4.94
CA VAL A 265 -3.48 -7.86 -4.68
C VAL A 265 -4.33 -9.14 -4.60
N MET A 266 -5.39 -9.12 -3.80
CA MET A 266 -6.33 -10.26 -3.68
C MET A 266 -6.99 -10.67 -5.00
N GLY A 267 -7.09 -9.75 -5.97
CA GLY A 267 -7.62 -10.05 -7.30
C GLY A 267 -6.85 -11.16 -8.02
N LEU A 268 -5.57 -11.37 -7.67
CA LEU A 268 -4.73 -12.43 -8.23
C LEU A 268 -5.36 -13.81 -8.11
N LEU A 269 -6.03 -14.11 -6.99
CA LEU A 269 -6.66 -15.41 -6.72
C LEU A 269 -7.74 -15.80 -7.74
N ASN A 270 -8.39 -14.81 -8.34
CA ASN A 270 -9.49 -15.02 -9.29
C ASN A 270 -9.07 -14.75 -10.74
N MET A 271 -7.84 -14.29 -10.96
CA MET A 271 -7.35 -13.91 -12.28
C MET A 271 -7.21 -15.16 -13.16
N GLU A 272 -7.79 -15.10 -14.36
CA GLU A 272 -7.89 -16.27 -15.26
C GLU A 272 -8.44 -17.52 -14.56
N ARG A 273 -9.50 -17.36 -13.77
CA ARG A 273 -10.11 -18.44 -12.97
C ARG A 273 -9.12 -19.11 -12.01
N GLY A 274 -8.12 -18.37 -11.55
CA GLY A 274 -7.08 -18.83 -10.62
C GLY A 274 -5.81 -19.35 -11.27
N TYR A 275 -5.78 -19.49 -12.60
CA TYR A 275 -4.64 -20.07 -13.33
C TYR A 275 -3.32 -19.34 -13.09
N VAL A 276 -3.33 -18.00 -13.05
CA VAL A 276 -2.09 -17.23 -12.84
C VAL A 276 -1.57 -17.39 -11.42
N PHE A 277 -2.45 -17.47 -10.43
CA PHE A 277 -2.04 -17.73 -9.05
C PHE A 277 -1.38 -19.11 -8.90
N GLU A 278 -1.96 -20.16 -9.50
CA GLU A 278 -1.36 -21.50 -9.44
C GLU A 278 -0.02 -21.58 -10.17
N GLN A 279 0.17 -20.84 -11.27
CA GLN A 279 1.49 -20.72 -11.91
C GLN A 279 2.53 -20.07 -11.00
N ILE A 280 2.19 -18.96 -10.34
CA ILE A 280 3.10 -18.28 -9.41
C ILE A 280 3.43 -19.20 -8.23
N LYS A 281 2.42 -19.84 -7.65
CA LYS A 281 2.59 -20.78 -6.54
C LYS A 281 3.48 -21.96 -6.92
N SER A 282 3.29 -22.53 -8.10
CA SER A 282 4.13 -23.62 -8.62
C SER A 282 5.58 -23.16 -8.84
N ALA A 283 5.77 -22.04 -9.54
CA ALA A 283 7.09 -21.51 -9.87
C ALA A 283 7.90 -21.10 -8.63
N LEU A 284 7.27 -20.40 -7.68
CA LEU A 284 7.93 -20.01 -6.43
C LEU A 284 8.08 -21.17 -5.47
N GLY A 285 7.17 -22.15 -5.51
CA GLY A 285 7.25 -23.37 -4.71
C GLY A 285 8.37 -24.31 -5.18
N SER A 286 8.74 -24.31 -6.47
CA SER A 286 9.82 -25.15 -6.98
C SER A 286 11.23 -24.67 -6.61
N ILE A 287 11.36 -23.42 -6.16
CA ILE A 287 12.64 -22.79 -5.80
C ILE A 287 12.79 -22.56 -4.29
N THR A 288 11.95 -23.19 -3.47
CA THR A 288 12.06 -23.06 -2.01
C THR A 288 11.64 -24.34 -1.30
N GLN A 289 12.22 -24.56 -0.11
CA GLN A 289 11.88 -25.73 0.72
C GLN A 289 10.47 -25.64 1.32
N GLN A 290 10.03 -24.42 1.67
CA GLN A 290 8.75 -24.19 2.30
C GLN A 290 8.10 -22.91 1.78
N LEU A 291 6.85 -23.02 1.32
CA LEU A 291 6.04 -21.89 0.85
C LEU A 291 4.82 -21.68 1.75
N SER A 292 4.75 -20.53 2.40
CA SER A 292 3.58 -20.07 3.16
C SER A 292 2.77 -19.06 2.35
N ILE A 293 1.43 -19.13 2.44
CA ILE A 293 0.52 -18.22 1.74
C ILE A 293 -0.39 -17.55 2.75
N TRP A 294 -0.32 -16.22 2.86
CA TRP A 294 -1.09 -15.44 3.82
C TRP A 294 -2.05 -14.50 3.12
N LYS A 295 -3.25 -14.35 3.69
CA LYS A 295 -4.27 -13.38 3.24
C LYS A 295 -4.44 -12.34 4.33
N LEU A 296 -3.75 -11.23 4.19
CA LEU A 296 -3.67 -10.20 5.23
C LEU A 296 -4.54 -9.01 4.86
N ASP A 297 -5.18 -8.39 5.84
CA ASP A 297 -5.87 -7.12 5.66
C ASP A 297 -5.30 -6.11 6.65
N ALA A 298 -4.69 -5.04 6.14
CA ALA A 298 -3.91 -4.09 6.93
C ALA A 298 -4.65 -3.54 8.17
N ALA A 299 -5.98 -3.46 8.14
CA ALA A 299 -6.79 -3.05 9.28
C ALA A 299 -6.76 -4.02 10.48
N ASP A 300 -6.44 -5.31 10.27
CA ASP A 300 -6.19 -6.27 11.37
C ASP A 300 -4.82 -6.02 12.03
N TYR A 301 -3.97 -5.22 11.38
CA TYR A 301 -2.57 -4.99 11.71
C TYR A 301 -2.31 -3.55 12.18
N GLY A 302 -3.34 -2.87 12.71
CA GLY A 302 -3.22 -1.52 13.27
C GLY A 302 -3.10 -0.40 12.24
N VAL A 303 -3.40 -0.66 10.96
CA VAL A 303 -3.42 0.37 9.90
C VAL A 303 -4.86 0.86 9.70
N PRO A 304 -5.12 2.17 9.63
CA PRO A 304 -6.45 2.76 9.44
C PRO A 304 -6.96 2.63 7.98
N GLN A 305 -6.75 1.47 7.36
CA GLN A 305 -7.22 1.16 6.01
C GLN A 305 -7.53 -0.32 5.83
N ARG A 306 -8.68 -0.60 5.22
CA ARG A 306 -9.04 -1.91 4.68
C ARG A 306 -8.27 -2.13 3.38
N ARG A 307 -7.17 -2.88 3.45
CA ARG A 307 -6.29 -3.17 2.32
C ARG A 307 -5.88 -4.63 2.39
N LYS A 308 -6.60 -5.46 1.62
CA LYS A 308 -6.33 -6.90 1.55
C LYS A 308 -5.21 -7.20 0.58
N ARG A 309 -4.29 -8.08 0.98
CA ARG A 309 -3.13 -8.54 0.24
C ARG A 309 -2.92 -10.03 0.39
N ILE A 310 -2.41 -10.64 -0.68
CA ILE A 310 -1.88 -11.98 -0.64
C ILE A 310 -0.36 -11.89 -0.55
N ILE A 311 0.22 -12.58 0.43
CA ILE A 311 1.66 -12.61 0.69
C ILE A 311 2.12 -14.06 0.58
N LEU A 312 3.12 -14.31 -0.28
CA LEU A 312 3.79 -15.60 -0.38
C LEU A 312 5.15 -15.46 0.28
N VAL A 313 5.46 -16.34 1.23
CA VAL A 313 6.73 -16.34 1.94
C VAL A 313 7.44 -17.66 1.70
N GLY A 314 8.59 -17.58 1.02
CA GLY A 314 9.50 -18.72 0.83
C GLY A 314 10.61 -18.73 1.87
N SER A 315 11.06 -19.92 2.26
CA SER A 315 12.11 -20.14 3.25
C SER A 315 12.93 -21.39 2.93
N GLU A 316 14.25 -21.27 3.06
CA GLU A 316 15.18 -22.40 2.95
C GLU A 316 15.34 -23.19 4.26
N GLN A 317 14.63 -22.79 5.33
CA GLN A 317 14.59 -23.56 6.57
C GLN A 317 13.67 -24.79 6.41
N ALA A 318 14.27 -25.94 6.13
CA ALA A 318 13.58 -27.22 6.11
C ALA A 318 12.81 -27.45 7.44
N ASN A 319 11.58 -27.95 7.34
CA ASN A 319 10.71 -28.40 8.44
C ASN A 319 10.11 -27.32 9.37
N ARG A 320 10.10 -26.03 9.01
CA ARG A 320 9.36 -25.01 9.77
C ARG A 320 8.59 -24.05 8.87
N SER A 321 7.27 -24.23 8.81
CA SER A 321 6.37 -23.22 8.22
C SER A 321 6.47 -21.91 9.01
N ILE A 322 6.72 -20.81 8.30
CA ILE A 322 6.68 -19.47 8.89
C ILE A 322 5.20 -19.12 9.10
N PRO A 323 4.74 -18.89 10.34
CA PRO A 323 3.37 -18.51 10.62
C PRO A 323 3.10 -17.09 10.14
N GLN A 324 1.85 -16.82 9.77
CA GLN A 324 1.41 -15.44 9.53
C GLN A 324 1.47 -14.62 10.82
N PRO A 325 1.72 -13.30 10.74
CA PRO A 325 1.66 -12.46 11.94
C PRO A 325 0.26 -12.50 12.55
N PRO A 326 0.14 -12.62 13.89
CA PRO A 326 -1.15 -12.57 14.55
C PRO A 326 -1.78 -11.18 14.37
N PRO A 327 -3.10 -11.08 14.17
CA PRO A 327 -3.78 -9.80 14.14
C PRO A 327 -3.62 -9.08 15.49
N VAL A 328 -3.65 -7.75 15.47
CA VAL A 328 -3.61 -6.89 16.67
C VAL A 328 -4.89 -6.09 16.86
N CYS A 329 -5.76 -6.06 15.84
CA CYS A 329 -7.07 -5.41 15.91
C CYS A 329 -8.20 -6.38 15.58
N ASP A 330 -9.37 -6.18 16.19
CA ASP A 330 -10.61 -6.92 15.90
C ASP A 330 -11.58 -6.08 15.05
N LYS A 331 -11.87 -6.56 13.83
CA LYS A 331 -12.85 -5.95 12.92
C LYS A 331 -14.29 -6.28 13.25
N THR A 332 -14.54 -7.34 14.01
CA THR A 332 -15.89 -7.78 14.35
C THR A 332 -16.51 -6.91 15.43
N GLY A 333 -15.71 -6.07 16.10
CA GLY A 333 -16.16 -5.20 17.19
C GLY A 333 -16.59 -5.99 18.43
N SER A 334 -16.25 -7.29 18.49
CA SER A 334 -16.62 -8.17 19.60
C SER A 334 -15.70 -7.99 20.79
N CYS A 335 -14.66 -7.15 20.67
CA CYS A 335 -13.58 -6.99 21.64
C CYS A 335 -13.11 -8.35 22.14
N LEU A 336 -12.82 -9.26 21.19
CA LEU A 336 -12.22 -10.55 21.53
C LEU A 336 -11.02 -10.29 22.45
N VAL A 337 -11.00 -10.97 23.60
CA VAL A 337 -10.05 -10.73 24.69
C VAL A 337 -8.62 -10.62 24.13
N GLY A 338 -8.01 -9.44 24.27
CA GLY A 338 -6.62 -9.17 23.86
C GLY A 338 -6.42 -8.50 22.49
N LEU A 339 -7.47 -8.08 21.77
CA LEU A 339 -7.36 -7.29 20.54
C LEU A 339 -7.96 -5.87 20.69
N SER A 340 -7.26 -4.87 20.16
CA SER A 340 -7.77 -3.49 20.12
C SER A 340 -8.89 -3.32 19.09
N PRO A 341 -9.77 -2.30 19.24
CA PRO A 341 -10.58 -1.81 18.13
C PRO A 341 -9.72 -1.43 16.92
N VAL A 342 -10.31 -1.48 15.74
CA VAL A 342 -9.65 -1.00 14.52
C VAL A 342 -9.35 0.50 14.60
N VAL A 343 -8.19 0.91 14.10
CA VAL A 343 -7.81 2.32 14.04
C VAL A 343 -8.65 3.04 12.99
N SER A 344 -9.27 4.15 13.40
CA SER A 344 -10.22 4.89 12.59
C SER A 344 -9.54 5.94 11.71
N VAL A 345 -10.26 6.48 10.73
CA VAL A 345 -9.78 7.62 9.92
C VAL A 345 -9.55 8.85 10.80
N SER A 346 -10.43 9.12 11.78
CA SER A 346 -10.26 10.26 12.68
C SER A 346 -9.03 10.10 13.57
N ASP A 347 -8.73 8.87 14.03
CA ASP A 347 -7.52 8.62 14.82
C ASP A 347 -6.25 8.96 14.04
N ALA A 348 -6.29 8.84 12.71
CA ALA A 348 -5.14 9.10 11.85
C ALA A 348 -5.00 10.57 11.43
N LEU A 349 -6.11 11.28 11.24
CA LEU A 349 -6.11 12.55 10.50
C LEU A 349 -6.50 13.80 11.33
N ASN A 350 -7.11 13.64 12.51
CA ASN A 350 -7.67 14.75 13.29
C ASN A 350 -6.66 15.84 13.70
N ASP A 351 -5.35 15.56 13.70
CA ASP A 351 -4.29 16.53 14.06
C ASP A 351 -3.73 17.30 12.84
N LEU A 352 -4.11 16.92 11.61
CA LEU A 352 -3.70 17.62 10.38
C LEU A 352 -4.55 18.88 10.14
N PRO A 353 -3.95 19.95 9.59
CA PRO A 353 -4.70 21.15 9.24
C PRO A 353 -5.72 20.88 8.13
N PRO A 354 -6.86 21.59 8.13
CA PRO A 354 -7.82 21.50 7.05
C PRO A 354 -7.25 22.09 5.76
N LEU A 355 -7.76 21.63 4.62
CA LEU A 355 -7.41 22.17 3.31
C LEU A 355 -8.65 22.48 2.48
N GLU A 356 -8.50 23.46 1.59
CA GLU A 356 -9.39 23.72 0.47
C GLU A 356 -9.04 22.85 -0.75
N PRO A 357 -9.99 22.59 -1.66
CA PRO A 357 -9.73 21.90 -2.92
C PRO A 357 -8.64 22.60 -3.75
N GLY A 358 -7.54 21.90 -4.04
CA GLY A 358 -6.41 22.45 -4.80
C GLY A 358 -5.37 23.19 -3.96
N GLN A 359 -5.55 23.26 -2.64
CA GLN A 359 -4.59 23.89 -1.74
C GLN A 359 -3.38 22.98 -1.50
N ASP A 360 -2.21 23.62 -1.41
CA ASP A 360 -0.98 23.04 -0.92
C ASP A 360 -0.76 23.46 0.53
N GLY A 361 -0.73 22.50 1.44
CA GLY A 361 -0.63 22.70 2.89
C GLY A 361 0.72 22.35 3.47
N GLU A 362 1.77 22.18 2.67
CA GLU A 362 3.08 21.74 3.18
C GLU A 362 3.69 22.66 4.26
N SER A 363 3.40 23.96 4.17
CA SER A 363 3.85 24.98 5.12
C SER A 363 2.93 25.16 6.32
N LEU A 364 1.79 24.47 6.39
CA LEU A 364 0.88 24.55 7.51
C LEU A 364 1.40 23.74 8.71
N ASP A 365 0.95 24.14 9.90
CA ASP A 365 1.25 23.46 11.15
C ASP A 365 0.16 22.46 11.54
N TYR A 366 0.54 21.47 12.34
CA TYR A 366 -0.43 20.59 13.00
C TYR A 366 -1.37 21.42 13.88
N ILE A 367 -2.66 21.13 13.82
CA ILE A 367 -3.66 21.89 14.61
C ILE A 367 -3.66 21.50 16.08
N THR A 368 -3.13 20.32 16.40
CA THR A 368 -2.96 19.84 17.78
C THR A 368 -1.64 19.08 17.95
N PRO A 369 -1.16 18.88 19.19
CA PRO A 369 -0.27 17.77 19.52
C PRO A 369 -0.90 16.42 19.12
N PRO A 370 -0.11 15.33 18.96
CA PRO A 370 -0.69 14.03 18.66
C PRO A 370 -1.55 13.57 19.85
N LEU A 371 -2.80 13.24 19.57
CA LEU A 371 -3.82 12.80 20.53
C LEU A 371 -3.97 11.27 20.55
N THR A 372 -3.58 10.59 19.47
CA THR A 372 -3.66 9.13 19.35
C THR A 372 -2.28 8.49 19.25
N ASN A 373 -2.18 7.22 19.66
CA ASN A 373 -0.95 6.44 19.46
C ASN A 373 -0.56 6.35 17.97
N TYR A 374 -1.55 6.36 17.07
CA TYR A 374 -1.30 6.36 15.64
C TYR A 374 -0.65 7.66 15.18
N GLN A 375 -1.15 8.82 15.65
CA GLN A 375 -0.54 10.12 15.36
C GLN A 375 0.88 10.20 15.93
N CYS A 376 1.11 9.68 17.14
CA CYS A 376 2.45 9.56 17.71
C CYS A 376 3.38 8.73 16.80
N LEU A 377 2.91 7.61 16.24
CA LEU A 377 3.69 6.80 15.31
C LEU A 377 4.00 7.58 14.02
N MET A 378 2.99 8.21 13.41
CA MET A 378 3.15 8.93 12.14
C MET A 378 4.07 10.14 12.27
N ARG A 379 4.04 10.82 13.42
CA ARG A 379 4.90 11.96 13.74
C ARG A 379 6.27 11.56 14.31
N GLY A 380 6.58 10.25 14.40
CA GLY A 380 7.87 9.75 14.88
C GLY A 380 8.11 9.91 16.38
N VAL A 381 7.07 10.16 17.17
CA VAL A 381 7.13 10.26 18.64
C VAL A 381 7.32 8.90 19.29
N ILE A 382 6.75 7.85 18.69
CA ILE A 382 6.94 6.46 19.12
C ILE A 382 7.36 5.57 17.95
N SER A 383 8.09 4.51 18.25
CA SER A 383 8.48 3.48 17.28
C SER A 383 7.30 2.57 16.90
N PRO A 384 7.37 1.85 15.76
CA PRO A 384 6.40 0.81 15.40
C PRO A 384 6.22 -0.25 16.49
N LYS A 385 7.31 -0.64 17.17
CA LYS A 385 7.27 -1.60 18.29
C LYS A 385 6.40 -1.07 19.44
N GLN A 386 6.68 0.14 19.92
CA GLN A 386 5.93 0.78 21.00
C GLN A 386 4.45 0.99 20.62
N TYR A 387 4.17 1.30 19.35
CA TYR A 387 2.81 1.43 18.86
C TYR A 387 2.03 0.10 18.95
N LEU A 388 2.62 -1.01 18.49
CA LEU A 388 1.98 -2.33 18.57
C LEU A 388 1.82 -2.82 20.02
N GLU A 389 2.77 -2.52 20.90
CA GLU A 389 2.65 -2.80 22.34
C GLU A 389 1.44 -2.07 22.94
N LYS A 390 1.24 -0.80 22.56
CA LYS A 390 0.09 0.01 23.00
C LYS A 390 -1.25 -0.38 22.38
N LEU A 391 -1.28 -1.24 21.36
CA LEU A 391 -2.53 -1.80 20.80
C LEU A 391 -2.93 -3.13 21.46
N ARG A 392 -2.04 -3.78 22.20
CA ARG A 392 -2.31 -5.09 22.84
C ARG A 392 -2.82 -4.96 24.28
N HIS A 393 -2.90 -3.73 24.78
CA HIS A 393 -3.38 -3.36 26.11
C HIS A 393 -4.54 -2.38 25.93
#